data_AF-A0A0B7H4U6-F1
#
_entry.id   AF-A0A0B7H4U6-F1
#
_cell.length_a   1.000
_cell.length_b   1.000
_cell.length_c   1.000
_cell.angle_alpha   90.00
_cell.angle_beta   90.00
_cell.angle_gamma   90.00
#
_symmetry.space_group_name_H-M   'P 1'
#
loop_
_entity.id
_entity.type
_entity.pdbx_description
1 polymer ?
#
loop_
_entity_poly.entity_id
_entity_poly.type
_entity_poly.pdbx_seq_one_letter_code
_entity_poly.pdbx_strand_id
1 'polypeptide(L)' 'MLLVFWNVDTGCAFKGKITVMDIQTKQFWQSDPVWQCYPDEQGRNKS' A
#
# COMPACT_ATOMS: atom_id res chain seq x y z
N MET A 1 13.69 -11.25 22.03
CA MET A 1 12.60 -10.41 21.51
C MET A 1 13.23 -9.14 20.95
N LEU A 2 13.39 -9.06 19.62
CA LEU A 2 13.88 -7.86 18.94
C LEU A 2 12.65 -7.15 18.37
N LEU A 3 12.40 -5.92 18.82
CA LEU A 3 11.34 -5.08 18.26
C LEU A 3 11.86 -4.43 16.99
N VAL A 4 11.45 -4.96 15.83
CA VAL A 4 11.68 -4.32 14.54
C VAL A 4 10.37 -3.64 14.14
N PHE A 5 10.41 -2.32 13.89
CA PHE A 5 9.25 -1.53 13.49
C PHE A 5 9.19 -1.45 11.96
N TRP A 6 8.09 -1.93 11.38
CA TRP A 6 7.87 -1.93 9.93
C TRP A 6 6.81 -0.88 9.58
N ASN A 7 7.18 0.12 8.78
CA ASN A 7 6.19 1.01 8.19
C ASN A 7 5.67 0.39 6.89
N VAL A 8 4.39 0.04 6.87
CA VAL A 8 3.69 -0.53 5.71
C VAL A 8 2.73 0.47 5.04
N ASP A 9 2.59 1.67 5.60
CA ASP A 9 1.71 2.70 5.03
C ASP A 9 2.41 3.42 3.88
N THR A 10 1.91 3.16 2.67
CA THR A 10 2.39 3.75 1.42
C THR A 10 1.39 4.71 0.79
N GLY A 11 0.46 5.27 1.57
CA GLY A 11 -0.45 6.32 1.08
C GLY A 11 -1.45 5.82 0.04
N CYS A 12 -1.90 4.57 0.18
CA CYS A 12 -2.86 3.89 -0.71
C CYS A 12 -4.24 4.59 -0.79
N ALA A 13 -4.53 5.52 0.11
CA ALA A 13 -5.75 6.33 0.02
C ALA A 13 -5.76 7.26 -1.22
N PHE A 14 -4.60 7.57 -1.81
CA PHE A 14 -4.46 8.48 -2.95
C PHE A 14 -3.84 7.76 -4.16
N LYS A 15 -2.62 8.16 -4.57
CA LYS A 15 -1.88 7.60 -5.70
C LYS A 15 -0.83 6.55 -5.29
N GLY A 16 -0.82 6.16 -4.01
CA GLY A 16 0.08 5.17 -3.46
C GLY A 16 -0.22 3.74 -3.94
N LYS A 17 0.53 2.79 -3.37
CA LYS A 17 0.35 1.35 -3.63
C LYS A 17 -0.20 0.67 -2.38
N ILE A 18 -0.82 -0.50 -2.54
CA ILE A 18 -1.06 -1.41 -1.42
C ILE A 18 0.26 -2.13 -1.12
N THR A 19 0.67 -2.12 0.14
CA THR A 19 1.83 -2.88 0.62
C THR A 19 1.35 -4.02 1.50
N VAL A 20 1.83 -5.23 1.22
CA VAL A 20 1.58 -6.42 2.04
C VAL A 20 2.93 -6.99 2.50
N MET A 21 3.03 -7.36 3.77
CA MET A 21 4.21 -8.02 4.33
C MET A 21 3.81 -9.38 4.92
N ASP A 22 4.56 -10.43 4.55
CA ASP A 22 4.45 -11.73 5.21
C ASP A 22 5.16 -11.68 6.58
N ILE A 23 4.45 -12.08 7.64
CA ILE A 23 4.93 -11.92 9.02
C ILE A 23 6.10 -12.86 9.33
N GLN A 24 6.15 -14.04 8.72
CA GLN A 24 7.18 -15.05 9.01
C GLN A 24 8.48 -14.75 8.27
N THR A 25 8.38 -14.40 6.99
CA THR A 25 9.51 -14.21 6.08
C THR A 25 9.97 -12.76 5.97
N LYS A 26 9.12 -11.80 6.38
CA LYS A 26 9.31 -10.35 6.16
C LYS A 26 9.43 -9.96 4.70
N GLN A 27 8.94 -10.80 3.78
CA GLN A 27 8.85 -10.44 2.37
C GLN A 27 7.74 -9.43 2.14
N PHE A 28 7.99 -8.50 1.22
CA PHE A 28 7.05 -7.44 0.84
C PHE A 28 6.61 -7.61 -0.60
N TRP A 29 5.32 -7.38 -0.84
CA TRP A 29 4.75 -7.24 -2.18
C TRP A 29 4.02 -5.90 -2.27
N GLN A 30 4.03 -5.31 -3.46
CA GLN A 30 3.30 -4.09 -3.74
C GLN A 30 2.49 -4.23 -5.02
N SER A 31 1.29 -3.64 -5.02
CA SER A 31 0.46 -3.54 -6.21
C SER A 31 1.02 -2.52 -7.21
N ASP A 32 0.38 -2.42 -8.37
CA ASP A 32 0.41 -1.20 -9.16
C ASP A 32 -0.24 -0.03 -8.38
N PRO A 33 0.01 1.23 -8.75
CA PRO A 33 -0.62 2.37 -8.11
C PRO A 33 -2.15 2.22 -8.07
N VAL A 34 -2.74 2.40 -6.90
CA VAL A 34 -4.17 2.07 -6.69
C VAL A 34 -5.14 2.91 -7.51
N TRP A 35 -4.75 4.12 -7.90
CA TRP A 35 -5.53 4.94 -8.82
C TRP A 35 -5.68 4.32 -10.21
N GLN A 36 -4.77 3.43 -10.61
CA GLN A 36 -4.86 2.69 -11.89
C GLN A 36 -5.80 1.50 -11.75
N CYS A 37 -5.83 0.86 -10.59
CA CYS A 37 -6.74 -0.26 -10.31
C CYS A 37 -8.19 0.21 -10.12
N TYR A 38 -8.38 1.42 -9.59
CA TYR A 38 -9.69 2.03 -9.32
C TYR A 38 -9.79 3.42 -9.98
N PRO A 39 -9.82 3.50 -11.33
CA PRO A 39 -9.72 4.77 -12.06
C PRO A 39 -10.91 5.72 -11.85
N ASP A 40 -12.08 5.18 -11.52
CA ASP A 40 -13.33 5.95 -11.40
C ASP A 40 -13.76 6.23 -9.95
N GLU A 41 -12.92 5.87 -8.97
CA GLU A 41 -13.22 6.07 -7.55
C GLU A 41 -13.17 7.56 -7.16
N GLN A 42 -14.32 8.10 -6.76
CA GLN A 42 -14.44 9.49 -6.31
C GLN A 42 -13.64 9.72 -5.03
N GLY A 43 -13.02 10.90 -4.91
CA GLY A 43 -12.15 11.22 -3.77
C GLY A 43 -10.75 10.60 -3.83
N ARG A 44 -10.47 9.70 -4.80
CA ARG A 44 -9.14 9.09 -4.99
C ARG A 44 -8.34 9.75 -6.12
N ASN A 45 -9.00 9.99 -7.25
CA ASN A 45 -8.32 10.40 -8.49
C ASN A 45 -8.64 11.83 -8.94
N LYS A 46 -9.79 12.36 -8.53
CA LYS A 46 -10.21 13.73 -8.80
C LYS A 46 -10.60 14.38 -7.48
N SER A 47 -9.86 15.43 -7.14
CA SER A 47 -10.26 16.45 -6.17
C SER A 47 -11.21 17.45 -6.82
#